data_AF-A0A5J4QNU7-F1
#
_entry.id   AF-A0A5J4QNU7-F1
#
_cell.length_a   1.000
_cell.length_b   1.000
_cell.length_c   1.000
_cell.angle_alpha   90.00
_cell.angle_beta   90.00
_cell.angle_gamma   90.00
#
_symmetry.space_group_name_H-M   'P 1'
#
loop_
_entity.id
_entity.type
_entity.pdbx_description
1 polymer ?
#
loop_
_entity_poly.entity_id
_entity_poly.type
_entity_poly.pdbx_seq_one_letter_code
_entity_poly.pdbx_strand_id
1 'polypeptide(L)'
;MGKIQVWGGDDNDAAEFYTSFYRVYERMIKTSESNGYYYSSQSHSSVRDEGIPFFNDDWIWDTYRAAHPLRVLIDAETECAMAASYVRMAKSTSEMWLPTFPEVLFIKTKFYSH
;
A
#
# COMPACT_ATOMS: atom_id res chain seq x y z
N MET A 1 -11.34 10.08 -10.00
CA MET A 1 -11.99 10.91 -8.95
C MET A 1 -13.52 10.87 -8.97
N GLY A 2 -14.17 9.85 -9.57
CA GLY A 2 -15.63 9.76 -9.62
C GLY A 2 -16.28 8.89 -8.53
N LYS A 3 -15.51 8.41 -7.55
CA LYS A 3 -16.00 7.44 -6.55
C LYS A 3 -16.84 8.07 -5.43
N ILE A 4 -16.63 9.36 -5.17
CA ILE A 4 -17.39 10.15 -4.20
C ILE A 4 -17.80 11.44 -4.90
N GLN A 5 -19.09 11.74 -4.87
CA GLN A 5 -19.65 13.03 -5.31
C GLN A 5 -20.01 13.85 -4.08
N VAL A 6 -19.52 15.08 -4.02
CA VAL A 6 -19.81 16.04 -2.94
C VAL A 6 -20.74 17.13 -3.45
N TRP A 7 -21.64 17.60 -2.59
CA TRP A 7 -22.63 18.64 -2.89
C TRP A 7 -22.68 19.64 -1.74
N GLY A 8 -22.87 20.93 -2.06
CA GLY A 8 -22.77 22.03 -1.09
C GLY A 8 -21.33 22.56 -0.94
N GLY A 9 -21.17 23.64 -0.17
CA GLY A 9 -19.89 24.36 -0.06
C GLY A 9 -19.62 25.29 -1.24
N ASP A 10 -18.43 25.89 -1.27
CA ASP A 10 -17.92 26.64 -2.42
C ASP A 10 -16.94 25.81 -3.27
N ASP A 11 -16.45 26.38 -4.37
CA ASP A 11 -15.51 25.70 -5.26
C ASP A 11 -14.16 25.35 -4.57
N ASN A 12 -13.78 26.10 -3.52
CA ASN A 12 -12.56 25.83 -2.76
C ASN A 12 -12.73 24.59 -1.88
N ASP A 13 -13.89 24.42 -1.24
CA ASP A 13 -14.21 23.23 -0.43
C ASP A 13 -14.10 21.95 -1.29
N ALA A 14 -14.64 21.99 -2.51
CA ALA A 14 -14.55 20.88 -3.45
C ALA A 14 -13.10 20.62 -3.86
N ALA A 15 -12.32 21.67 -4.16
CA ALA A 15 -10.92 21.54 -4.52
C ALA A 15 -10.08 20.94 -3.38
N GLU A 16 -10.29 21.38 -2.14
CA GLU A 16 -9.62 20.85 -0.95
C GLU A 16 -9.98 19.37 -0.72
N PHE A 17 -11.26 19.02 -0.84
CA PHE A 17 -11.71 17.64 -0.70
C PHE A 17 -11.06 16.74 -1.75
N TYR A 18 -11.14 17.07 -3.04
CA TYR A 18 -10.59 16.23 -4.10
C TYR A 18 -9.06 16.18 -4.05
N THR A 19 -8.39 17.25 -3.64
CA THR A 19 -6.94 17.25 -3.43
C THR A 19 -6.55 16.33 -2.27
N SER A 20 -7.27 16.39 -1.15
CA SER A 20 -7.04 15.50 -0.01
C SER A 20 -7.36 14.05 -0.35
N PHE A 21 -8.44 13.81 -1.09
CA PHE A 21 -8.84 12.48 -1.56
C PHE A 21 -7.83 11.88 -2.53
N TYR A 22 -7.24 12.70 -3.41
CA TYR A 22 -6.16 12.25 -4.30
C TYR A 22 -4.97 11.71 -3.51
N ARG A 23 -4.58 12.36 -2.40
CA ARG A 23 -3.45 11.94 -1.57
C ARG A 23 -3.63 10.56 -0.95
N VAL A 24 -4.88 10.11 -0.77
CA VAL A 24 -5.17 8.73 -0.32
C VAL A 24 -4.70 7.71 -1.36
N TYR A 25 -4.62 8.05 -2.64
CA TYR A 25 -4.14 7.14 -3.69
C TYR A 25 -2.63 7.18 -3.92
N GLU A 26 -1.90 8.06 -3.23
CA GLU A 26 -0.45 8.17 -3.40
C GLU A 26 0.31 6.99 -2.78
N ARG A 27 -0.31 6.27 -1.81
CA ARG A 27 0.38 5.25 -1.01
C ARG A 27 -0.35 3.93 -0.87
N MET A 28 0.51 2.95 -0.59
CA MET A 28 0.64 1.68 -1.28
C MET A 28 0.71 1.81 -2.81
N ILE A 29 1.92 1.67 -3.34
CA ILE A 29 2.17 1.63 -4.78
C ILE A 29 2.13 0.19 -5.27
N LYS A 30 1.52 -0.03 -6.43
CA LYS A 30 1.55 -1.33 -7.11
C LYS A 30 2.92 -1.53 -7.73
N THR A 31 3.66 -2.54 -7.30
CA THR A 31 4.97 -2.88 -7.85
C THR A 31 4.96 -4.10 -8.76
N SER A 32 3.84 -4.83 -8.83
CA SER A 32 3.61 -5.80 -9.90
C SER A 32 3.65 -5.13 -11.28
N GLU A 33 4.53 -5.65 -12.13
CA GLU A 33 4.63 -5.35 -13.55
C GLU A 33 3.47 -6.00 -14.35
N SER A 34 3.27 -5.56 -15.58
CA SER A 34 2.21 -6.08 -16.46
C SER A 34 2.34 -7.56 -16.82
N ASN A 35 3.53 -8.14 -16.66
CA ASN A 35 3.80 -9.57 -16.88
C ASN A 35 3.39 -10.46 -15.69
N GLY A 36 2.86 -9.88 -14.59
CA GLY A 36 2.47 -10.61 -13.38
C GLY A 36 3.63 -10.97 -12.46
N TYR A 37 4.73 -10.22 -12.53
CA TYR A 37 5.89 -10.37 -11.64
C TYR A 37 6.16 -9.06 -10.90
N TYR A 38 6.77 -9.17 -9.73
CA TYR A 38 7.30 -8.04 -8.97
C TYR A 38 8.70 -8.37 -8.45
N TYR A 39 9.53 -7.35 -8.23
CA TYR A 39 10.84 -7.54 -7.62
C TYR A 39 10.71 -7.64 -6.09
N SER A 40 11.24 -8.71 -5.51
CA SER A 40 11.34 -8.86 -4.05
C SER A 40 12.73 -8.46 -3.58
N SER A 41 12.80 -7.41 -2.76
CA SER A 41 14.05 -6.96 -2.12
C SER A 41 14.65 -8.00 -1.17
N GLN A 42 13.83 -8.91 -0.64
CA GLN A 42 14.31 -9.94 0.28
C GLN A 42 15.01 -11.10 -0.41
N SER A 43 14.49 -11.55 -1.55
CA SER A 43 15.11 -12.61 -2.36
C SER A 43 16.06 -12.07 -3.44
N HIS A 44 16.11 -10.75 -3.61
CA HIS A 44 16.83 -10.06 -4.69
C HIS A 44 16.48 -10.60 -6.08
N SER A 45 15.22 -10.99 -6.29
CA SER A 45 14.77 -11.65 -7.52
C SER A 45 13.32 -11.31 -7.86
N SER A 46 12.95 -11.54 -9.12
CA SER A 46 11.57 -11.41 -9.59
C SER A 46 10.73 -12.60 -9.11
N VAL A 47 9.58 -12.30 -8.51
CA VAL A 47 8.61 -13.25 -7.96
C VAL A 47 7.29 -13.10 -8.70
N ARG A 48 6.60 -14.21 -8.97
CA ARG A 48 5.28 -14.18 -9.62
C ARG A 48 4.24 -13.70 -8.59
N ASP A 49 3.34 -12.82 -9.01
CA ASP A 49 2.29 -12.27 -8.14
C ASP A 49 1.05 -13.17 -8.00
N GLU A 50 1.04 -14.30 -8.70
CA GLU A 50 0.00 -15.31 -8.67
C GLU A 50 -1.41 -14.76 -8.98
N GLY A 51 -1.50 -13.68 -9.77
CA GLY A 51 -2.75 -13.06 -10.16
C GLY A 51 -3.32 -12.07 -9.12
N ILE A 52 -2.64 -11.86 -8.00
CA ILE A 52 -2.97 -10.79 -7.05
C ILE A 52 -1.80 -9.80 -7.04
N PRO A 53 -1.98 -8.56 -7.51
CA PRO A 53 -0.89 -7.61 -7.58
C PRO A 53 -0.22 -7.37 -6.22
N PHE A 54 1.09 -7.20 -6.24
CA PHE A 54 1.87 -6.88 -5.05
C PHE A 54 1.97 -5.36 -4.86
N PHE A 55 1.76 -4.91 -3.63
CA PHE A 55 1.83 -3.53 -3.21
C PHE A 55 2.86 -3.35 -2.09
N ASN A 56 3.57 -2.22 -2.09
CA ASN A 56 4.51 -1.81 -1.04
C ASN A 56 4.45 -0.29 -0.83
N ASP A 57 5.32 0.27 0.01
CA ASP A 57 5.35 1.70 0.37
C ASP A 57 4.12 2.14 1.16
N ASP A 58 4.05 1.67 2.41
CA ASP A 58 2.98 2.03 3.34
C ASP A 58 3.52 2.52 4.67
N TRP A 59 2.87 3.55 5.21
CA TRP A 59 3.12 4.08 6.54
C TRP A 59 2.00 3.61 7.45
N ILE A 60 1.96 2.28 7.64
CA ILE A 60 0.79 1.59 8.20
C ILE A 60 0.32 2.21 9.51
N TRP A 61 1.24 2.69 10.37
CA TRP A 61 0.97 3.36 11.66
C TRP A 61 0.13 4.64 11.56
N ASP A 62 0.14 5.31 10.42
CA ASP A 62 -0.71 6.47 10.14
C ASP A 62 -1.93 6.07 9.29
N THR A 63 -1.70 5.30 8.24
CA THR A 63 -2.70 4.97 7.23
C THR A 63 -3.80 4.04 7.77
N TYR A 64 -3.52 3.20 8.79
CA TYR A 64 -4.52 2.28 9.36
C TYR A 64 -5.73 3.02 9.95
N ARG A 65 -5.54 4.27 10.40
CA ARG A 65 -6.58 5.02 11.11
C ARG A 65 -7.69 5.52 10.19
N ALA A 66 -7.37 5.82 8.93
CA ALA A 66 -8.31 6.48 8.03
C ALA A 66 -8.19 6.04 6.57
N ALA A 67 -6.98 5.94 6.03
CA ALA A 67 -6.77 5.64 4.60
C ALA A 67 -7.22 4.22 4.24
N HIS A 68 -6.78 3.21 4.99
CA HIS A 68 -7.21 1.82 4.78
C HIS A 68 -8.72 1.63 4.98
N PRO A 69 -9.34 2.12 6.09
CA PRO A 69 -10.80 2.09 6.24
C PRO A 69 -11.56 2.76 5.09
N LEU A 70 -11.11 3.93 4.64
CA LEU A 70 -11.73 4.62 3.51
C LEU A 70 -11.60 3.79 2.23
N ARG A 71 -10.44 3.17 2.00
CA ARG A 71 -10.21 2.33 0.81
C ARG A 71 -11.08 1.09 0.80
N VAL A 72 -11.36 0.46 1.95
CA VAL A 72 -12.36 -0.63 2.04
C VAL A 72 -13.72 -0.21 1.46
N LEU A 73 -14.16 1.02 1.72
CA LEU A 73 -15.47 1.51 1.28
C LEU A 73 -15.52 1.81 -0.23
N ILE A 74 -14.44 2.33 -0.79
CA ILE A 74 -14.40 2.84 -2.17
C ILE A 74 -13.69 1.89 -3.16
N ASP A 75 -12.88 0.96 -2.67
CA ASP A 75 -11.99 0.10 -3.47
C ASP A 75 -11.56 -1.16 -2.70
N ALA A 76 -12.54 -1.95 -2.26
CA ALA A 76 -12.30 -3.16 -1.47
C ALA A 76 -11.35 -4.16 -2.16
N GLU A 77 -11.44 -4.30 -3.50
CA GLU A 77 -10.59 -5.23 -4.26
C GLU A 77 -9.11 -4.85 -4.15
N THR A 78 -8.79 -3.57 -4.38
CA THR A 78 -7.41 -3.08 -4.24
C THR A 78 -6.92 -3.21 -2.80
N GLU A 79 -7.76 -2.89 -1.82
CA GLU A 79 -7.42 -3.01 -0.41
C GLU A 79 -7.17 -4.48 0.01
N CYS A 80 -7.92 -5.43 -0.54
CA CYS A 80 -7.65 -6.86 -0.35
C CYS A 80 -6.30 -7.28 -0.93
N ALA A 81 -5.93 -6.77 -2.10
CA ALA A 81 -4.61 -7.05 -2.70
C ALA A 81 -3.46 -6.43 -1.90
N MET A 82 -3.67 -5.23 -1.35
CA MET A 82 -2.76 -4.57 -0.41
C MET A 82 -2.58 -5.43 0.87
N ALA A 83 -3.66 -5.89 1.48
CA ALA A 83 -3.62 -6.76 2.65
C ALA A 83 -2.90 -8.10 2.36
N ALA A 84 -3.16 -8.71 1.19
CA ALA A 84 -2.47 -9.91 0.75
C ALA A 84 -0.95 -9.68 0.60
N SER A 85 -0.54 -8.47 0.22
CA SER A 85 0.88 -8.09 0.13
C SER A 85 1.55 -8.10 1.50
N TYR A 86 0.91 -7.61 2.57
CA TYR A 86 1.46 -7.73 3.92
C TYR A 86 1.64 -9.19 4.36
N VAL A 87 0.67 -10.06 4.04
CA VAL A 87 0.76 -11.49 4.36
C VAL A 87 1.94 -12.13 3.62
N ARG A 88 2.20 -11.76 2.37
CA ARG A 88 3.36 -12.24 1.60
C ARG A 88 4.68 -11.76 2.22
N MET A 89 4.75 -10.49 2.64
CA MET A 89 5.91 -9.96 3.36
C MET A 89 6.14 -10.67 4.70
N ALA A 90 5.08 -10.99 5.43
CA ALA A 90 5.21 -11.73 6.68
C ALA A 90 5.76 -13.14 6.44
N LYS A 91 5.21 -13.86 5.45
CA LYS A 91 5.63 -15.23 5.09
C LYS A 91 7.10 -15.33 4.68
N SER A 92 7.72 -14.25 4.23
CA SER A 92 9.12 -14.25 3.87
C SER A 92 10.06 -14.03 5.07
N THR A 93 9.54 -13.74 6.26
CA THR A 93 10.29 -13.73 7.53
C THR A 93 10.14 -15.05 8.29
N SER A 94 11.15 -15.44 9.07
CA SER A 94 11.09 -16.68 9.89
C SER A 94 10.04 -16.59 11.00
N GLU A 95 9.79 -15.38 11.49
CA GLU A 95 8.91 -15.08 12.62
C GLU A 95 7.47 -14.81 12.18
N MET A 96 7.22 -14.72 10.87
CA MET A 96 5.91 -14.38 10.27
C MET A 96 5.33 -13.05 10.78
N TRP A 97 6.20 -12.06 11.00
CA TRP A 97 5.76 -10.74 11.45
C TRP A 97 5.20 -9.90 10.31
N LEU A 98 4.08 -9.24 10.56
CA LEU A 98 3.57 -8.21 9.65
C LEU A 98 4.58 -7.04 9.59
N PRO A 99 4.71 -6.40 8.42
CA PRO A 99 5.63 -5.28 8.27
C PRO A 99 5.17 -4.10 9.11
N THR A 100 6.10 -3.46 9.81
CA THR A 100 5.84 -2.22 10.57
C THR A 100 5.92 -0.98 9.70
N PHE A 101 6.83 -0.95 8.73
CA PHE A 101 6.98 0.08 7.70
C PHE A 101 7.50 -0.57 6.41
N PRO A 102 6.61 -1.05 5.52
CA PRO A 102 7.04 -1.62 4.25
C PRO A 102 7.45 -0.51 3.27
N GLU A 103 8.75 -0.34 3.07
CA GLU A 103 9.32 0.59 2.08
C GLU A 103 9.74 -0.15 0.79
N VAL A 104 9.85 0.59 -0.32
CA VAL A 104 10.25 0.03 -1.64
C VAL A 104 11.67 -0.56 -1.59
N LEU A 105 12.55 0.02 -0.78
CA LEU A 105 13.95 -0.39 -0.65
C LEU A 105 14.27 -0.68 0.82
N PHE A 106 14.14 -1.94 1.24
CA PHE A 106 14.72 -2.38 2.51
C PHE A 106 16.25 -2.37 2.40
N ILE A 107 16.90 -1.24 2.70
CA ILE A 107 18.27 -1.28 3.17
C ILE A 107 18.19 -1.73 4.62
N LYS A 108 18.59 -2.98 4.92
CA LYS A 108 18.88 -3.39 6.30
C LYS A 108 20.07 -2.57 6.78
N THR A 109 19.84 -1.37 7.28
CA THR A 109 20.78 -0.72 8.17
C THR A 109 20.65 -1.46 9.50
N LYS A 110 21.46 -2.52 9.68
CA LYS A 110 21.72 -3.12 10.98
C LYS A 110 22.31 -2.03 11.89
N PHE A 111 21.45 -1.31 12.59
CA PHE A 111 21.82 -0.73 13.88
C PHE A 111 21.30 -1.71 14.93
N TYR A 112 22.17 -2.59 15.43
CA TYR A 112 22.25 -3.04 16.82
C TYR A 112 23.44 -4.01 16.97
N SER A 113 24.43 -3.49 17.70
CA SER A 113 25.51 -4.12 18.47
C SER A 113 25.67 -5.65 18.46
N HIS A 114 26.85 -6.13 18.04
CA HIS A 114 27.86 -6.71 18.92
C HIS A 114 29.25 -6.56 18.30
#